data_AF-A0A1F4Y2V9-F1
#
_entry.id   AF-A0A1F4Y2V9-F1
#
_cell.length_a   1.000
_cell.length_b   1.000
_cell.length_c   1.000
_cell.angle_alpha   90.00
_cell.angle_beta   90.00
_cell.angle_gamma   90.00
#
_symmetry.space_group_name_H-M   'P 1'
#
loop_
_entity.id
_entity.type
_entity.pdbx_description
1 polymer ?
#
loop_
_entity_poly.entity_id
_entity_poly.type
_entity_poly.pdbx_seq_one_letter_code
_entity_poly.pdbx_strand_id
1 'polypeptide(L)'
;MVGVLAPFFAYAQTGTAPKIRLTNPSSGLTLDGLVKMFVGLLNSLTGLFLTVAIIAFFWGLVRYIYYAGDVKGRKKGRDTIVWGLIGLFVVVALAGILEFLKGVLPL
;
A
#
# COMPACT_ATOMS: atom_id res chain seq x y z
N MET A 1 45.29 0.00 -32.91
CA MET A 1 44.61 -1.31 -32.78
C MET A 1 44.34 -1.63 -31.31
N VAL A 2 43.56 -0.82 -30.58
CA VAL A 2 43.21 -1.03 -29.14
C VAL A 2 41.72 -0.79 -28.85
N GLY A 3 40.89 -0.53 -29.87
CA GLY A 3 39.46 -0.18 -29.68
C GLY A 3 38.47 -1.34 -29.62
N VAL A 4 38.89 -2.57 -29.92
CA VAL A 4 37.98 -3.74 -30.06
C VAL A 4 37.96 -4.64 -28.82
N LEU A 5 38.86 -4.43 -27.87
CA LEU A 5 38.94 -5.25 -26.65
C LEU A 5 38.23 -4.62 -25.43
N ALA A 6 37.84 -3.34 -25.49
CA ALA A 6 37.00 -2.71 -24.48
C ALA A 6 35.71 -3.51 -24.14
N PRO A 7 34.95 -4.05 -25.12
CA PRO A 7 33.78 -4.87 -24.79
C PRO A 7 34.14 -6.23 -24.16
N PHE A 8 35.33 -6.79 -24.43
CA PHE A 8 35.78 -8.04 -23.81
C PHE A 8 36.15 -7.84 -22.33
N PHE A 9 36.77 -6.72 -21.96
CA PHE A 9 37.02 -6.36 -20.56
C PHE A 9 35.75 -5.92 -19.81
N ALA A 10 34.78 -5.31 -20.51
CA ALA A 10 33.46 -5.02 -19.94
C ALA A 10 32.70 -6.32 -19.59
N TYR A 11 32.85 -7.38 -20.39
CA TYR A 11 32.28 -8.69 -20.07
C TYR A 11 32.99 -9.42 -18.92
N ALA A 12 34.22 -9.06 -18.56
CA ALA A 12 34.86 -9.61 -17.36
C ALA A 12 34.29 -9.04 -16.04
N GLN A 13 33.56 -7.91 -16.09
CA GLN A 13 32.80 -7.41 -14.93
C GLN A 13 31.42 -8.07 -14.78
N THR A 14 31.10 -9.12 -15.54
CA THR A 14 30.04 -10.06 -15.15
C THR A 14 30.54 -11.07 -14.11
N GLY A 15 31.71 -10.83 -13.50
CA GLY A 15 32.13 -11.43 -12.25
C GLY A 15 31.34 -10.84 -11.10
N THR A 16 30.21 -11.47 -10.80
CA THR A 16 29.57 -11.50 -9.49
C THR A 16 30.61 -11.38 -8.37
N ALA A 17 30.74 -10.20 -7.76
CA ALA A 17 30.67 -10.21 -6.32
C ALA A 17 29.19 -10.48 -6.04
N PRO A 18 28.79 -11.69 -5.61
CA PRO A 18 27.61 -11.72 -4.80
C PRO A 18 27.94 -10.75 -3.67
N LYS A 19 27.30 -9.58 -3.69
CA LYS A 19 26.70 -9.15 -2.44
C LYS A 19 25.83 -10.35 -2.08
N ILE A 20 26.42 -11.29 -1.33
CA ILE A 20 25.73 -11.86 -0.21
C ILE A 20 25.33 -10.58 0.53
N ARG A 21 24.16 -10.06 0.17
CA ARG A 21 23.25 -9.60 1.18
C ARG A 21 23.33 -10.79 2.12
N LEU A 22 24.06 -10.62 3.21
CA LEU A 22 23.61 -11.18 4.45
C LEU A 22 22.19 -10.61 4.48
N THR A 23 21.25 -11.36 3.89
CA THR A 23 19.88 -11.32 4.31
C THR A 23 20.07 -11.35 5.79
N ASN A 24 19.79 -10.22 6.44
CA ASN A 24 20.03 -10.09 7.86
C ASN A 24 19.43 -11.38 8.43
N PRO A 25 20.23 -12.29 9.04
CA PRO A 25 19.67 -13.51 9.58
C PRO A 25 18.97 -13.15 10.89
N SER A 26 18.07 -12.17 10.83
CA SER A 26 16.97 -11.97 11.73
C SER A 26 15.75 -12.72 11.18
N SER A 27 15.98 -13.91 10.59
CA SER A 27 15.09 -15.06 10.70
C SER A 27 15.13 -15.68 12.11
N GLY A 28 15.85 -15.06 13.05
CA GLY A 28 15.60 -15.19 14.48
C GLY A 28 14.53 -14.20 14.93
N LEU A 29 13.60 -14.66 15.77
CA LEU A 29 12.49 -13.95 16.42
C LEU A 29 12.91 -12.62 17.07
N THR A 30 13.14 -11.59 16.28
CA THR A 30 13.35 -10.21 16.75
C THR A 30 12.04 -9.46 16.56
N LEU A 31 11.70 -8.58 17.52
CA LEU A 31 10.48 -7.75 17.48
C LEU A 31 10.39 -6.98 16.15
N ASP A 32 11.54 -6.54 15.63
CA ASP A 32 11.66 -5.85 14.34
C ASP A 32 11.26 -6.72 13.14
N GLY A 33 11.67 -7.99 13.12
CA GLY A 33 11.30 -8.93 12.05
C GLY A 33 9.80 -9.25 12.02
N LEU A 34 9.19 -9.39 13.21
CA LEU A 34 7.74 -9.60 13.32
C LEU A 34 6.96 -8.37 12.84
N VAL A 35 7.38 -7.17 13.27
CA VAL A 35 6.77 -5.91 12.84
C VAL A 35 6.89 -5.74 11.33
N LYS A 36 8.05 -6.01 10.72
CA LYS A 36 8.24 -5.93 9.26
C LYS A 36 7.33 -6.89 8.49
N MET A 37 7.16 -8.13 8.98
CA MET A 37 6.27 -9.10 8.35
C MET A 37 4.81 -8.63 8.38
N PHE A 38 4.35 -8.18 9.55
CA PHE A 38 3.00 -7.63 9.71
C PHE A 38 2.77 -6.39 8.86
N VAL A 39 3.71 -5.44 8.83
CA VAL A 39 3.62 -4.24 8.00
C VAL A 39 3.62 -4.59 6.51
N GLY A 40 4.41 -5.57 6.07
CA GLY A 40 4.42 -6.05 4.68
C GLY A 40 3.08 -6.65 4.25
N LEU A 41 2.47 -7.49 5.11
CA LEU A 41 1.14 -8.06 4.90
C LEU A 41 0.06 -6.97 4.83
N LEU A 42 0.08 -6.03 5.77
CA LEU A 42 -0.87 -4.93 5.83
C LEU A 42 -0.73 -3.97 4.64
N ASN A 43 0.50 -3.71 4.17
CA ASN A 43 0.75 -2.83 3.03
C ASN A 43 0.16 -3.40 1.72
N SER A 44 0.33 -4.70 1.50
CA SER A 44 -0.23 -5.38 0.32
C SER A 44 -1.76 -5.36 0.33
N LEU A 45 -2.37 -5.64 1.50
CA LEU A 45 -3.82 -5.56 1.66
C LEU A 45 -4.35 -4.12 1.52
N THR A 46 -3.65 -3.14 2.08
CA THR A 46 -4.11 -1.74 2.11
C THR A 46 -4.12 -1.10 0.72
N GLY A 47 -3.10 -1.35 -0.11
CA GLY A 47 -3.09 -0.84 -1.48
C GLY A 47 -4.27 -1.36 -2.32
N LEU A 48 -4.64 -2.63 -2.13
CA LEU A 48 -5.82 -3.22 -2.76
C LEU A 48 -7.11 -2.61 -2.21
N PHE A 49 -7.21 -2.48 -0.88
CA PHE A 49 -8.37 -1.88 -0.22
C PHE A 49 -8.59 -0.42 -0.59
N LEU A 50 -7.54 0.38 -0.78
CA LEU A 50 -7.66 1.78 -1.18
C LEU A 50 -8.36 1.91 -2.53
N THR A 51 -7.97 1.08 -3.51
CA THR A 51 -8.57 1.08 -4.85
C THR A 51 -10.04 0.68 -4.80
N VAL A 52 -10.37 -0.37 -4.05
CA VAL A 52 -11.76 -0.83 -3.86
C VAL A 52 -12.59 0.19 -3.06
N ALA A 53 -11.99 0.85 -2.07
CA ALA A 53 -12.66 1.85 -1.24
C ALA A 53 -13.06 3.09 -2.03
N ILE A 54 -12.20 3.54 -2.96
CA ILE A 54 -12.53 4.65 -3.86
C ILE A 54 -13.75 4.27 -4.72
N ILE A 55 -13.76 3.08 -5.32
CA ILE A 55 -14.88 2.59 -6.13
C ILE A 55 -16.17 2.50 -5.30
N ALA A 56 -16.09 1.93 -4.09
CA ALA A 56 -17.22 1.80 -3.18
C ALA A 56 -17.76 3.17 -2.70
N PHE A 57 -16.87 4.15 -2.49
CA PHE A 57 -17.24 5.51 -2.11
C PHE A 57 -18.04 6.20 -3.22
N PHE A 58 -17.57 6.14 -4.47
CA PHE A 58 -18.31 6.70 -5.61
C PHE A 58 -19.66 5.99 -5.81
N TRP A 59 -19.72 4.67 -5.66
CA TRP A 59 -20.98 3.91 -5.72
C TRP A 59 -21.99 4.35 -4.65
N GLY A 60 -21.52 4.57 -3.42
CA GLY A 60 -22.34 5.09 -2.32
C GLY A 60 -22.85 6.51 -2.58
N LEU A 61 -22.00 7.37 -3.14
CA LEU A 61 -22.35 8.75 -3.47
C LEU A 61 -23.41 8.83 -4.59
N VAL A 62 -23.24 8.05 -5.66
CA VAL A 62 -24.20 7.97 -6.77
C VAL A 62 -25.57 7.50 -6.25
N ARG A 63 -25.59 6.49 -5.38
CA ARG A 63 -26.83 5.98 -4.79
C ARG A 63 -27.50 7.02 -3.89
N TYR A 64 -26.76 7.82 -3.15
CA TYR A 64 -27.33 8.92 -2.37
C TYR A 64 -28.01 9.97 -3.25
N ILE A 65 -27.33 10.41 -4.31
CA ILE A 65 -27.85 11.44 -5.22
C ILE A 65 -29.12 10.92 -5.91
N TYR A 66 -29.15 9.64 -6.30
CA TYR A 66 -30.32 9.02 -6.94
C TYR A 66 -31.58 9.05 -6.05
N TYR A 67 -31.45 8.89 -4.74
CA TYR A 67 -32.56 8.91 -3.79
C TYR A 67 -32.80 10.28 -3.13
N ALA A 68 -32.12 11.34 -3.57
CA ALA A 68 -32.17 12.67 -2.95
C ALA A 68 -33.52 13.39 -3.13
N GLY A 69 -34.34 12.99 -4.10
CA GLY A 69 -35.62 13.63 -4.44
C GLY A 69 -36.80 13.31 -3.50
N ASP A 70 -36.70 12.30 -2.63
CA ASP A 70 -37.78 11.90 -1.72
C ASP A 70 -37.48 12.32 -0.27
N VAL A 71 -38.44 12.96 0.41
CA VAL A 71 -38.31 13.41 1.81
C VAL A 71 -38.05 12.24 2.77
N LYS A 72 -38.63 11.07 2.51
CA LYS A 72 -38.32 9.84 3.27
C LYS A 72 -36.96 9.26 2.87
N GLY A 73 -36.63 9.36 1.58
CA GLY A 73 -35.33 8.97 1.02
C GLY A 73 -34.16 9.77 1.60
N ARG A 74 -34.32 11.06 1.86
CA ARG A 74 -33.24 11.93 2.40
C ARG A 74 -32.76 11.56 3.79
N LYS A 75 -33.65 11.11 4.68
CA LYS A 75 -33.25 10.68 6.04
C LYS A 75 -32.40 9.41 5.96
N LYS A 76 -32.89 8.42 5.19
CA LYS A 76 -32.20 7.15 4.95
C LYS A 76 -30.91 7.29 4.13
N GLY A 77 -30.92 8.25 3.19
CA GLY A 77 -29.77 8.60 2.36
C GLY A 77 -28.64 9.20 3.17
N ARG A 78 -28.95 10.09 4.13
CA ARG A 78 -27.93 10.64 5.03
C ARG A 78 -27.24 9.55 5.83
N ASP A 79 -28.01 8.62 6.40
CA ASP A 79 -27.43 7.50 7.13
C ASP A 79 -26.52 6.67 6.21
N THR A 80 -26.96 6.43 4.98
CA THR A 80 -26.16 5.69 3.97
C THR A 80 -24.83 6.39 3.62
N ILE A 81 -24.83 7.72 3.49
CA ILE A 81 -23.59 8.48 3.27
C ILE A 81 -22.66 8.37 4.47
N VAL A 82 -23.20 8.48 5.69
CA VAL A 82 -22.38 8.40 6.90
C VAL A 82 -21.68 7.04 6.99
N TRP A 83 -22.39 5.95 6.68
CA TRP A 83 -21.78 4.62 6.59
C TRP A 83 -20.70 4.51 5.51
N GLY A 84 -20.92 5.11 4.33
CA GLY A 84 -19.90 5.16 3.27
C GLY A 84 -18.67 6.00 3.63
N LEU A 85 -18.87 7.12 4.31
CA LEU A 85 -17.81 8.02 4.75
C LEU A 85 -16.96 7.39 5.86
N ILE A 86 -17.60 6.68 6.80
CA ILE A 86 -16.88 5.92 7.84
C ILE A 86 -15.99 4.85 7.21
N GLY A 87 -16.50 4.12 6.21
CA GLY A 87 -15.71 3.12 5.46
C GLY A 87 -14.50 3.74 4.76
N LEU A 88 -14.67 4.87 4.09
CA LEU A 88 -13.56 5.60 3.46
C LEU A 88 -12.54 6.09 4.50
N PHE A 89 -13.03 6.65 5.60
CA PHE A 89 -12.19 7.18 6.67
C PHE A 89 -11.27 6.11 7.26
N VAL A 90 -11.79 4.91 7.53
CA VAL A 90 -10.99 3.81 8.09
C VAL A 90 -9.89 3.36 7.12
N VAL A 91 -10.20 3.19 5.83
CA VAL A 91 -9.20 2.75 4.84
C VAL A 91 -8.09 3.79 4.65
N VAL A 92 -8.45 5.07 4.58
CA VAL A 92 -7.48 6.17 4.48
C VAL A 92 -6.65 6.31 5.75
N ALA A 93 -7.26 6.17 6.93
CA ALA A 93 -6.54 6.23 8.20
C ALA A 93 -5.50 5.10 8.30
N LEU A 94 -5.85 3.88 7.93
CA LEU A 94 -4.90 2.76 7.91
C LEU A 94 -3.74 3.02 6.94
N ALA A 95 -4.01 3.52 5.73
CA ALA A 95 -2.97 3.86 4.76
C ALA A 95 -2.02 4.96 5.28
N GLY A 96 -2.57 6.03 5.85
CA GLY A 96 -1.79 7.13 6.41
C GLY A 96 -0.91 6.70 7.59
N ILE A 97 -1.43 5.83 8.46
CA ILE A 97 -0.67 5.29 9.59
C ILE A 97 0.46 4.38 9.11
N LEU A 98 0.21 3.54 8.09
CA LEU A 98 1.25 2.67 7.52
C LEU A 98 2.37 3.47 6.84
N GLU A 99 2.04 4.53 6.10
CA GLU A 99 3.04 5.42 5.50
C GLU A 99 3.82 6.20 6.57
N PHE A 100 3.13 6.70 7.59
CA PHE A 100 3.77 7.38 8.72
C PHE A 100 4.75 6.45 9.45
N LEU A 101 4.34 5.20 9.72
CA LEU A 101 5.18 4.23 10.40
C LEU A 101 6.45 3.88 9.58
N LYS A 102 6.33 3.77 8.25
CA LYS A 102 7.49 3.58 7.36
C LYS A 102 8.45 4.78 7.38
N GLY A 103 7.92 6.00 7.50
CA GLY A 103 8.74 7.21 7.59
C GLY A 103 9.48 7.34 8.93
N VAL A 104 8.86 6.88 10.02
CA VAL A 104 9.42 6.96 11.38
C VAL A 104 10.40 5.82 11.69
N LEU A 105 10.23 4.65 11.07
CA LEU A 105 11.17 3.54 11.14
C LEU A 105 11.90 3.41 9.79
N PRO A 106 12.91 4.26 9.50
CA PRO A 106 13.80 4.07 8.37
C PRO A 106 14.67 2.84 8.65
N LEU A 107 14.25 1.70 8.12
CA LEU A 107 14.96 0.42 8.17
C LEU A 107 15.70 0.20 6.85
#